data_AF-A0A5M3WEC4-F1
#
_entry.id   AF-A0A5M3WEC4-F1
#
_cell.length_a   1.000
_cell.length_b   1.000
_cell.length_c   1.000
_cell.angle_alpha   90.00
_cell.angle_beta   90.00
_cell.angle_gamma   90.00
#
_symmetry.space_group_name_H-M   'P 1'
#
loop_
_entity.id
_entity.type
_entity.pdbx_description
1 polymer ?
#
loop_
_entity_poly.entity_id
_entity_poly.type
_entity_poly.pdbx_seq_one_letter_code
_entity_poly.pdbx_strand_id
1 'polypeptide(L)'
;MSGSDLEEPAPDQVITPVLIYEPNPKHKPIPTPGRHGSICPPYADGPGLLQESDLTGCKRYATDGTEAYCAQEHIEGKWHGYPVGWEEVPPRLVADWIASGKVTRRTVRRARQRG
;
A
#
# COMPACT_ATOMS: atom_id res chain seq x y z
N MET A 1 -4.16 52.29 24.56
CA MET A 1 -3.63 51.29 23.61
C MET A 1 -2.99 50.19 24.44
N SER A 2 -3.45 48.95 24.26
CA SER A 2 -2.70 47.70 24.44
C SER A 2 -3.73 46.58 24.37
N GLY A 3 -4.07 46.19 23.13
CA GLY A 3 -4.76 44.94 22.88
C GLY A 3 -3.80 43.81 23.16
N SER A 4 -4.19 42.90 24.05
CA SER A 4 -3.49 41.64 24.24
C SER A 4 -3.93 40.69 23.13
N ASP A 5 -3.13 40.63 22.07
CA ASP A 5 -3.21 39.58 21.06
C ASP A 5 -2.95 38.24 21.74
N LEU A 6 -4.02 37.47 21.94
CA LEU A 6 -3.94 36.05 22.26
C LEU A 6 -3.59 35.34 20.95
N GLU A 7 -2.32 34.99 20.81
CA GLU A 7 -1.80 34.19 19.71
C GLU A 7 -2.49 32.81 19.73
N GLU A 8 -3.35 32.54 18.74
CA GLU A 8 -4.03 31.24 18.60
C GLU A 8 -2.99 30.14 18.35
N PRO A 9 -3.04 28.99 19.06
CA PRO A 9 -2.10 27.90 18.80
C PRO A 9 -2.34 27.32 17.41
N ALA A 10 -1.26 27.28 16.61
CA ALA A 10 -1.24 26.72 15.27
C ALA A 10 -1.82 25.29 15.23
N PRO A 11 -2.54 24.91 14.16
CA PRO A 11 -3.23 23.64 14.08
C PRO A 11 -2.23 22.47 14.21
N ASP A 12 -2.56 21.62 15.18
CA ASP A 12 -2.06 20.27 15.44
C ASP A 12 -1.28 19.68 14.26
N GLN A 13 0.05 19.64 14.39
CA GLN A 13 0.93 19.01 13.42
C GLN A 13 0.58 17.52 13.40
N VAL A 14 -0.18 17.10 12.39
CA VAL A 14 -0.52 15.70 12.17
C VAL A 14 0.79 14.95 11.98
N ILE A 15 1.26 14.27 13.03
CA ILE A 15 2.44 13.39 12.95
C ILE A 15 2.04 12.21 12.08
N THR A 16 2.21 12.34 10.77
CA THR A 16 2.08 11.20 9.87
C THR A 16 3.26 10.27 10.17
N PRO A 17 3.02 9.00 10.54
CA PRO A 17 4.11 8.06 10.78
C PRO A 17 4.96 7.97 9.51
N VAL A 18 6.27 8.06 9.65
CA VAL A 18 7.20 7.92 8.53
C VAL A 18 7.09 6.50 8.01
N LEU A 19 6.60 6.35 6.77
CA LEU A 19 6.50 5.07 6.09
C LEU A 19 7.76 4.84 5.27
N ILE A 20 8.65 3.98 5.76
CA ILE A 20 9.90 3.65 5.09
C ILE A 20 9.72 2.33 4.35
N TYR A 21 9.81 2.37 3.02
CA TYR A 21 9.81 1.16 2.21
C TYR A 21 11.19 0.51 2.23
N GLU A 22 11.25 -0.75 2.65
CA GLU A 22 12.44 -1.60 2.56
C GLU A 22 12.13 -2.82 1.67
N PRO A 23 12.81 -2.97 0.51
CA PRO A 23 12.67 -4.19 -0.28
C PRO A 23 13.21 -5.38 0.51
N ASN A 24 12.50 -6.51 0.50
CA ASN A 24 12.92 -7.68 1.26
C ASN A 24 14.20 -8.31 0.66
N PRO A 25 15.35 -8.30 1.37
CA PRO A 25 16.63 -8.80 0.85
C PRO A 25 16.72 -10.34 0.82
N LYS A 26 15.75 -11.06 1.41
CA LYS A 26 15.80 -12.52 1.58
C LYS A 26 15.39 -13.33 0.35
N HIS A 27 15.20 -12.72 -0.82
CA HIS A 27 14.74 -13.43 -2.01
C HIS A 27 15.87 -13.74 -2.99
N LYS A 28 16.04 -15.04 -3.29
CA LYS A 28 16.91 -15.53 -4.36
C LYS A 28 16.29 -15.14 -5.72
N PRO A 29 17.08 -14.79 -6.75
CA PRO A 29 16.57 -14.74 -8.13
C PRO A 29 16.14 -16.17 -8.51
N ILE A 30 14.86 -16.37 -8.81
CA ILE A 30 14.29 -17.70 -9.04
C ILE A 30 14.25 -18.00 -10.54
N PRO A 31 14.76 -19.16 -10.97
CA PRO A 31 14.02 -20.07 -11.84
C PRO A 31 13.77 -21.35 -11.03
N THR A 32 12.81 -21.31 -10.14
CA THR A 32 12.39 -22.43 -9.28
C THR A 32 10.87 -22.50 -9.41
N PRO A 33 10.31 -23.58 -9.97
CA PRO A 33 8.87 -23.77 -10.06
C PRO A 33 8.26 -23.81 -8.65
N GLY A 34 7.32 -22.92 -8.34
CA GLY A 34 6.70 -22.83 -7.02
C GLY A 34 6.00 -21.50 -6.77
N ARG A 35 5.35 -21.37 -5.61
CA ARG A 35 4.62 -20.15 -5.20
C ARG A 35 5.51 -18.93 -5.37
N HIS A 36 5.08 -18.00 -6.23
CA HIS A 36 5.67 -16.68 -6.39
C HIS A 36 5.88 -16.09 -4.99
N GLY A 37 7.14 -15.89 -4.61
CA GLY A 37 7.48 -15.33 -3.31
C GLY A 37 6.87 -13.94 -3.14
N SER A 38 6.91 -13.45 -1.91
CA SER A 38 6.58 -12.07 -1.50
C SER A 38 7.52 -11.02 -2.10
N ILE A 39 7.85 -11.13 -3.39
CA ILE A 39 8.73 -10.23 -4.12
C ILE A 39 7.85 -9.14 -4.71
N CYS A 40 8.01 -7.90 -4.24
CA CYS A 40 7.58 -6.76 -5.03
C CYS A 40 8.35 -6.78 -6.37
N PRO A 41 7.67 -6.82 -7.52
CA PRO A 41 8.36 -6.87 -8.79
C PRO A 41 9.26 -5.63 -8.97
N PRO A 42 10.40 -5.73 -9.66
CA PRO A 42 11.32 -4.60 -9.84
C PRO A 42 10.71 -3.45 -10.66
N TYR A 43 9.60 -3.68 -11.36
CA TYR A 43 8.85 -2.66 -12.09
C TYR A 43 7.83 -1.91 -11.22
N ALA A 44 7.50 -2.40 -10.03
CA ALA A 44 6.55 -1.76 -9.14
C ALA A 44 7.22 -0.64 -8.35
N ASP A 45 6.53 0.50 -8.22
CA ASP A 45 6.97 1.62 -7.37
C ASP A 45 6.60 1.34 -5.91
N GLY A 46 7.42 0.51 -5.25
CA GLY A 46 7.22 0.13 -3.85
C GLY A 46 7.05 1.31 -2.88
N PRO A 47 7.95 2.33 -2.90
CA PRO A 47 7.80 3.53 -2.09
C PRO A 47 6.50 4.31 -2.36
N GLY A 48 6.17 4.56 -3.62
CA GLY A 48 4.93 5.26 -3.99
C GLY A 48 3.69 4.50 -3.55
N LEU A 49 3.64 3.19 -3.81
CA LEU A 49 2.57 2.31 -3.39
C LEU A 49 2.40 2.28 -1.87
N LEU A 50 3.49 2.30 -1.11
CA LEU A 50 3.41 2.36 0.35
C LEU A 50 2.83 3.69 0.84
N GLN A 51 3.23 4.80 0.22
CA GLN A 51 2.74 6.13 0.59
C GLN A 51 1.25 6.30 0.32
N GLU A 52 0.76 5.74 -0.78
CA GLU A 52 -0.65 5.80 -1.20
C GLU A 52 -1.52 4.68 -0.62
N SER A 53 -0.93 3.81 0.21
CA SER A 53 -1.60 2.63 0.73
C SER A 53 -2.63 2.94 1.82
N ASP A 54 -3.67 2.12 1.82
CA ASP A 54 -4.70 2.13 2.84
C ASP A 54 -4.37 1.11 3.95
N LEU A 55 -4.27 1.56 5.19
CA LEU A 55 -4.03 0.70 6.35
C LEU A 55 -5.32 -0.07 6.71
N THR A 56 -5.25 -1.40 6.69
CA THR A 56 -6.32 -2.29 7.11
C THR A 56 -5.79 -3.34 8.08
N GLY A 57 -6.13 -3.22 9.36
CA GLY A 57 -5.55 -4.05 10.42
C GLY A 57 -4.06 -3.75 10.59
N CYS A 58 -3.20 -4.77 10.50
CA CYS A 58 -1.74 -4.65 10.56
C CYS A 58 -1.07 -4.64 9.18
N LYS A 59 -1.85 -4.51 8.10
CA LYS A 59 -1.36 -4.55 6.72
C LYS A 59 -1.78 -3.30 5.98
N ARG A 60 -0.96 -2.93 5.00
CA ARG A 60 -1.23 -1.83 4.08
C ARG A 60 -1.51 -2.39 2.70
N TYR A 61 -2.49 -1.83 2.00
CA TYR A 61 -2.89 -2.29 0.68
C TYR A 61 -2.86 -1.14 -0.31
N ALA A 62 -2.37 -1.40 -1.51
CA ALA A 62 -2.27 -0.42 -2.59
C ALA A 62 -2.52 -1.07 -3.95
N THR A 63 -2.67 -0.24 -4.97
CA THR A 63 -2.81 -0.68 -6.36
C THR A 63 -2.19 0.36 -7.29
N ASP A 64 -1.56 -0.11 -8.36
CA ASP A 64 -1.09 0.73 -9.48
C ASP A 64 -2.16 0.89 -10.58
N GLY A 65 -3.39 0.46 -10.31
CA GLY A 65 -4.50 0.43 -11.27
C GLY A 65 -4.60 -0.86 -12.08
N THR A 66 -3.60 -1.74 -12.03
CA THR A 66 -3.55 -3.02 -12.74
C THR A 66 -3.44 -4.21 -11.79
N GLU A 67 -2.51 -4.14 -10.83
CA GLU A 67 -2.24 -5.16 -9.83
C GLU A 67 -2.55 -4.64 -8.43
N ALA A 68 -2.69 -5.58 -7.49
CA ALA A 68 -2.87 -5.26 -6.08
C ALA A 68 -1.61 -5.63 -5.29
N TYR A 69 -1.29 -4.83 -4.29
CA TYR A 69 -0.11 -4.98 -3.47
C TYR A 69 -0.49 -4.96 -2.00
N CYS A 70 0.22 -5.76 -1.20
CA CYS A 70 0.17 -5.77 0.24
C CYS A 70 1.53 -5.40 0.80
N ALA A 71 1.56 -4.55 1.82
CA ALA A 71 2.74 -4.28 2.61
C ALA A 71 2.55 -4.73 4.06
N GLN A 72 3.61 -5.30 4.63
CA GLN A 72 3.68 -5.70 6.03
C GLN A 72 4.81 -4.94 6.72
N GLU A 73 4.51 -4.47 7.92
CA GLU A 73 5.50 -3.87 8.80
C GLU A 73 6.35 -4.99 9.42
N HIS A 74 7.67 -4.88 9.30
CA HIS A 74 8.59 -5.88 9.88
C HIS A 74 9.44 -5.29 11.01
N ILE A 75 9.63 -3.98 11.00
CA ILE A 75 10.21 -3.16 12.07
C ILE A 75 9.34 -1.89 12.11
N GLU A 76 9.16 -1.28 13.28
CA GLU A 76 8.39 -0.05 13.42
C GLU A 76 8.78 1.02 12.37
N GLY A 77 7.80 1.46 11.58
CA GLY A 77 7.97 2.40 10.48
C GLY A 77 8.53 1.81 9.18
N LYS A 78 8.96 0.53 9.17
CA LYS A 78 9.59 -0.12 8.02
C LYS A 78 8.73 -1.24 7.44
N TRP A 79 8.41 -1.08 6.16
CA TRP A 79 7.43 -1.88 5.45
C TRP A 79 8.06 -2.52 4.22
N HIS A 80 7.76 -3.79 3.98
CA HIS A 80 8.04 -4.43 2.70
C HIS A 80 6.75 -4.81 1.98
N GLY A 81 6.71 -4.52 0.68
CA GLY A 81 5.56 -4.79 -0.19
C GLY A 81 5.73 -6.08 -1.00
N TYR A 82 4.61 -6.63 -1.45
CA TYR A 82 4.56 -7.74 -2.42
C TYR A 82 3.21 -7.75 -3.15
N PRO A 83 3.15 -8.28 -4.38
CA PRO A 83 1.91 -8.38 -5.13
C PRO A 83 1.02 -9.46 -4.51
N VAL A 84 -0.28 -9.23 -4.54
CA VAL A 84 -1.30 -10.15 -3.99
C VAL A 84 -2.45 -10.32 -4.98
N GLY A 85 -3.19 -11.42 -4.83
CA GLY A 85 -4.44 -11.62 -5.54
C GLY A 85 -5.51 -10.59 -5.12
N TRP A 86 -6.42 -10.25 -6.03
CA TRP A 86 -7.54 -9.34 -5.76
C TRP A 86 -8.56 -9.91 -4.75
N GLU A 87 -8.47 -11.20 -4.46
CA GLU A 87 -9.20 -11.94 -3.43
C GLU A 87 -8.56 -11.83 -2.04
N GLU A 88 -7.27 -11.50 -1.97
CA GLU A 88 -6.56 -11.26 -0.71
C GLU A 88 -6.73 -9.82 -0.20
N VAL A 89 -7.14 -8.91 -1.09
CA VAL A 89 -7.48 -7.52 -0.72
C VAL A 89 -8.84 -7.50 -0.02
N PRO A 90 -8.98 -6.80 1.12
CA PRO A 90 -10.26 -6.65 1.81
C PRO A 90 -11.38 -6.19 0.84
N PRO A 91 -12.54 -6.88 0.77
CA PRO A 91 -13.57 -6.59 -0.22
C PRO A 91 -14.11 -5.15 -0.18
N ARG A 92 -14.18 -4.57 1.02
CA ARG A 92 -14.57 -3.17 1.21
C ARG A 92 -13.58 -2.22 0.55
N LEU A 93 -12.29 -2.47 0.71
CA LEU A 93 -11.24 -1.63 0.12
C LEU A 93 -11.27 -1.70 -1.41
N VAL A 94 -11.49 -2.89 -1.99
CA VAL A 94 -11.67 -3.02 -3.44
C VAL A 94 -12.89 -2.22 -3.92
N ALA A 95 -14.00 -2.23 -3.17
CA ALA A 95 -15.18 -1.45 -3.50
C ALA A 95 -14.88 0.07 -3.45
N ASP A 96 -14.12 0.53 -2.46
CA ASP A 96 -13.71 1.92 -2.30
C ASP A 96 -12.76 2.37 -3.43
N TRP A 97 -11.83 1.51 -3.86
CA TRP A 97 -10.97 1.79 -5.02
C TRP A 97 -11.73 1.84 -6.34
N ILE A 98 -12.77 1.01 -6.50
CA ILE A 98 -13.66 1.07 -7.65
C ILE A 98 -14.49 2.37 -7.62
N ALA A 99 -15.01 2.74 -6.46
CA ALA A 99 -15.84 3.93 -6.29
C ALA A 99 -15.04 5.22 -6.52
N SER A 100 -13.78 5.26 -6.08
CA SER A 100 -12.85 6.38 -6.28
C SER A 100 -12.21 6.41 -7.67
N GLY A 101 -12.40 5.38 -8.49
CA GLY A 101 -11.84 5.29 -9.84
C GLY A 101 -10.36 4.88 -9.89
N LYS A 102 -9.74 4.53 -8.75
CA LYS A 102 -8.37 3.96 -8.71
C LYS A 102 -8.25 2.70 -9.57
N VAL A 103 -9.30 1.88 -9.62
CA VAL A 103 -9.37 0.67 -10.45
C VAL A 103 -10.74 0.51 -11.09
N THR A 104 -10.81 -0.20 -12.23
CA THR A 104 -12.11 -0.54 -12.84
C THR A 104 -12.59 -1.92 -12.40
N ARG A 105 -13.92 -2.13 -12.34
CA ARG A 105 -14.52 -3.47 -12.17
C ARG A 105 -14.00 -4.48 -13.19
N ARG A 106 -13.71 -4.01 -14.41
CA ARG A 106 -13.19 -4.85 -15.51
C ARG A 106 -11.76 -5.33 -15.21
N THR A 107 -10.90 -4.47 -14.65
CA THR A 107 -9.54 -4.82 -14.23
C THR A 107 -9.56 -5.93 -13.19
N VAL A 108 -10.29 -5.70 -12.09
CA VAL A 108 -10.40 -6.66 -10.97
C VAL A 108 -10.92 -8.01 -11.47
N ARG A 109 -11.96 -8.01 -12.31
CA ARG A 109 -12.52 -9.26 -12.87
C ARG A 109 -11.51 -10.01 -13.75
N ARG A 110 -10.77 -9.30 -14.61
CA ARG A 110 -9.80 -9.92 -15.53
C ARG A 110 -8.63 -10.53 -14.77
N ALA A 111 -8.14 -9.86 -13.74
CA ALA A 111 -7.04 -10.35 -12.93
C ALA A 111 -7.41 -11.64 -12.17
N ARG A 112 -8.63 -11.73 -11.63
CA ARG A 112 -9.17 -12.96 -11.00
C ARG A 112 -9.31 -14.16 -11.95
N GLN A 113 -9.30 -13.94 -13.26
CA GLN A 113 -9.39 -15.00 -14.28
C GLN A 113 -8.00 -15.49 -14.74
N ARG A 114 -6.92 -14.82 -14.30
CA ARG A 114 -5.54 -15.11 -14.72
C ARG A 114 -4.71 -15.83 -13.65
N GLY A 115 -5.14 -15.81 -12.38
CA GLY A 115 -4.58 -16.61 -11.29
C GLY A 115 -5.29 -17.96 -11.20
#